data_AF-A0A5Q4E9F5-F1
#
_entry.id   AF-A0A5Q4E9F5-F1
#
_cell.length_a   1.000
_cell.length_b   1.000
_cell.length_c   1.000
_cell.angle_alpha   90.00
_cell.angle_beta   90.00
_cell.angle_gamma   90.00
#
_symmetry.space_group_name_H-M   'P 1'
#
loop_
_entity.id
_entity.type
_entity.pdbx_description
1 polymer ?
#
loop_
_entity_poly.entity_id
_entity_poly.type
_entity_poly.pdbx_seq_one_letter_code
_entity_poly.pdbx_strand_id
1 'polypeptide(L)'
;MGHREMKRPVIGRPLGVWWLLGVMSMATALAAPSLQAADRVAPELSPTPPIVQHHQQRQQFNRDRQVIERTQAMVQGPVARRLAEALGLNILNVTWEDTGRFYGSAVGPNISDMTIQVQQQDPDTGRHQLHLMPVIRHPNFADLSADIPLDKFYVLVGNEKGEDLRRVALGDLLGDLRSHLHEPGSWAGRGQSLLAPARDSHVLVSAQACFLPIPQAGLATFNPVLFNYQSRPGDPAVLTILATREGTSVTVIDNQRDGFEAGHTWGQRLFFNKNGERASFTGQRLSEFEPSPGENTTRPGEEMTVAADTDGLNMVLLIQVPLKQRAPMAQSSFDNEIMSLAAPSVESSRAPSDVEAAVIGHGDVEGPFTEIDNLAIERDPAYPIRVTVQFYKATSNGVVSEADLAEIRQQIDRVYADADYVGSLVVDGPSDRPTEHDGPKVEPPDWWQRFWQHQRDWLNRG
;
A
#
# COMPACT_ATOMS: atom_id res chain seq x y z
N MET A 1 -67.11 -3.04 27.54
CA MET A 1 -68.40 -3.75 27.60
C MET A 1 -68.42 -4.69 26.41
N GLY A 2 -68.56 -6.01 26.62
CA GLY A 2 -68.35 -7.03 25.58
C GLY A 2 -66.87 -7.22 25.17
N HIS A 3 -66.37 -8.43 24.87
CA HIS A 3 -66.88 -9.77 25.20
C HIS A 3 -65.69 -10.70 25.48
N ARG A 4 -65.79 -11.54 26.51
CA ARG A 4 -64.86 -12.68 26.73
C ARG A 4 -65.33 -13.89 25.92
N GLU A 5 -64.39 -14.65 25.39
CA GLU A 5 -64.52 -16.11 25.34
C GLU A 5 -63.56 -16.77 26.34
N MET A 6 -63.99 -17.92 26.86
CA MET A 6 -63.27 -18.72 27.84
C MET A 6 -62.89 -20.07 27.23
N LYS A 7 -61.71 -20.60 27.61
CA LYS A 7 -61.53 -21.99 28.08
C LYS A 7 -60.09 -22.23 28.58
N ARG A 8 -59.94 -22.40 29.90
CA ARG A 8 -59.03 -23.42 30.48
C ARG A 8 -59.86 -24.71 30.68
N PRO A 9 -59.32 -25.88 31.09
CA PRO A 9 -59.22 -26.13 32.55
C PRO A 9 -58.21 -27.22 33.06
N VAL A 10 -57.81 -27.14 34.36
CA VAL A 10 -57.26 -28.21 35.29
C VAL A 10 -55.97 -29.01 34.86
N ILE A 11 -55.15 -29.75 35.65
CA ILE A 11 -54.99 -30.22 37.07
C ILE A 11 -53.45 -30.22 37.39
N GLY A 12 -52.87 -30.13 38.61
CA GLY A 12 -53.36 -29.70 39.94
C GLY A 12 -52.96 -30.56 41.17
N ARG A 13 -52.12 -30.02 42.11
CA ARG A 13 -51.90 -30.46 43.54
C ARG A 13 -51.20 -31.82 43.82
N PRO A 14 -50.70 -32.14 45.07
CA PRO A 14 -50.47 -31.33 46.30
C PRO A 14 -49.22 -31.66 47.21
N LEU A 15 -49.06 -30.92 48.33
CA LEU A 15 -48.59 -31.31 49.71
C LEU A 15 -47.24 -32.09 49.89
N GLY A 16 -46.24 -31.53 50.60
CA GLY A 16 -46.04 -31.66 52.07
C GLY A 16 -44.53 -31.77 52.45
N VAL A 17 -44.03 -31.90 53.70
CA VAL A 17 -44.56 -31.78 55.09
C VAL A 17 -43.38 -31.72 56.10
N TRP A 18 -43.26 -30.66 56.94
CA TRP A 18 -42.59 -30.49 58.29
C TRP A 18 -41.17 -31.11 58.60
N TRP A 19 -40.38 -30.81 59.65
CA TRP A 19 -40.50 -30.11 60.96
C TRP A 19 -39.14 -29.45 61.37
N LEU A 20 -39.14 -28.58 62.39
CA LEU A 20 -37.94 -28.04 63.07
C LEU A 20 -37.31 -29.04 64.07
N LEU A 21 -36.00 -28.91 64.34
CA LEU A 21 -35.39 -28.92 65.69
C LEU A 21 -33.86 -28.65 65.63
N GLY A 22 -33.27 -28.23 66.76
CA GLY A 22 -31.81 -28.09 66.91
C GLY A 22 -31.36 -28.35 68.35
N VAL A 23 -30.11 -27.96 68.66
CA VAL A 23 -29.43 -27.84 69.99
C VAL A 23 -28.33 -28.88 70.31
N MET A 24 -27.15 -28.34 70.72
CA MET A 24 -25.99 -28.93 71.45
C MET A 24 -25.20 -30.09 70.80
N SER A 25 -23.89 -29.98 70.52
CA SER A 25 -22.68 -29.79 71.38
C SER A 25 -22.04 -31.09 71.87
N MET A 26 -20.93 -31.52 71.25
CA MET A 26 -19.58 -31.46 71.88
C MET A 26 -18.45 -32.02 70.98
N ALA A 27 -17.24 -31.60 71.32
CA ALA A 27 -15.92 -31.85 70.74
C ALA A 27 -15.63 -33.23 70.12
N THR A 28 -14.82 -33.22 69.05
CA THR A 28 -13.42 -33.70 69.11
C THR A 28 -12.62 -33.21 67.91
N ALA A 29 -11.34 -32.85 68.13
CA ALA A 29 -10.44 -32.43 67.06
C ALA A 29 -9.70 -33.64 66.46
N LEU A 30 -9.76 -33.77 65.14
CA LEU A 30 -8.78 -34.51 64.35
C LEU A 30 -8.36 -33.63 63.18
N ALA A 31 -7.07 -33.32 63.11
CA ALA A 31 -6.52 -32.48 62.06
C ALA A 31 -6.47 -33.25 60.73
N ALA A 32 -7.09 -32.67 59.69
CA ALA A 32 -6.84 -33.06 58.30
C ALA A 32 -5.81 -32.07 57.71
N PRO A 33 -4.80 -32.53 56.95
CA PRO A 33 -3.79 -31.64 56.39
C PRO A 33 -4.41 -30.74 55.31
N SER A 34 -4.02 -29.47 55.32
CA SER A 34 -4.35 -28.53 54.25
C SER A 34 -3.75 -29.00 52.93
N LEU A 35 -4.61 -29.30 51.95
CA LEU A 35 -4.20 -29.34 50.55
C LEU A 35 -3.86 -27.93 50.10
N GLN A 36 -2.60 -27.52 50.32
CA GLN A 36 -2.03 -26.39 49.59
C GLN A 36 -2.10 -26.72 48.10
N ALA A 37 -2.77 -25.88 47.33
CA ALA A 37 -2.64 -25.90 45.89
C ALA A 37 -1.15 -25.68 45.57
N ALA A 38 -0.51 -26.68 44.95
CA ALA A 38 0.87 -26.55 44.54
C ALA A 38 0.93 -25.53 43.40
N ASP A 39 1.54 -24.37 43.67
CA ASP A 39 1.95 -23.43 42.63
C ASP A 39 2.86 -24.18 41.65
N ARG A 40 2.30 -24.52 40.48
CA ARG A 40 3.09 -24.92 39.32
C ARG A 40 3.69 -23.65 38.75
N VAL A 41 4.80 -23.22 39.35
CA VAL A 41 5.74 -22.30 38.71
C VAL A 41 6.08 -22.91 37.35
N ALA A 42 5.62 -22.26 36.28
CA ALA A 42 6.03 -22.65 34.93
C ALA A 42 7.56 -22.52 34.85
N PRO A 43 8.27 -23.49 34.27
CA PRO A 43 9.72 -23.40 34.18
C PRO A 43 10.08 -22.16 33.36
N GLU A 44 10.72 -21.20 34.03
CA GLU A 44 11.25 -19.99 33.40
C GLU A 44 12.24 -20.45 32.32
N LEU A 45 11.89 -20.21 31.05
CA LEU A 45 12.67 -20.68 29.92
C LEU A 45 14.04 -20.02 29.96
N SER A 46 15.08 -20.80 30.25
CA SER A 46 16.47 -20.34 30.25
C SER A 46 16.76 -19.63 28.92
N PRO A 47 17.30 -18.39 28.93
CA PRO A 47 17.48 -17.62 27.71
C PRO A 47 18.40 -18.37 26.73
N THR A 48 17.93 -18.52 25.49
CA THR A 48 18.67 -19.19 24.40
C THR A 48 20.09 -18.62 24.30
N PRO A 49 21.16 -19.44 24.31
CA PRO A 49 22.53 -18.92 24.29
C PRO A 49 22.79 -18.02 23.06
N PRO A 50 23.57 -16.92 23.17
CA PRO A 50 23.76 -15.96 22.08
C PRO A 50 24.23 -16.57 20.76
N ILE A 51 25.07 -17.62 20.81
CA ILE A 51 25.54 -18.36 19.63
C ILE A 51 24.38 -19.06 18.90
N VAL A 52 23.41 -19.61 19.65
CA VAL A 52 22.23 -20.28 19.09
C VAL A 52 21.28 -19.25 18.49
N GLN A 53 21.08 -18.10 19.14
CA GLN A 53 20.29 -16.98 18.61
C GLN A 53 20.87 -16.47 17.28
N HIS A 54 22.19 -16.20 17.24
CA HIS A 54 22.89 -15.74 16.03
C HIS A 54 22.79 -16.76 14.89
N HIS A 55 22.93 -18.07 15.19
CA HIS A 55 22.77 -19.11 14.18
C HIS A 55 21.33 -19.19 13.64
N GLN A 56 20.32 -19.02 14.49
CA GLN A 56 18.91 -18.94 14.08
C GLN A 56 18.64 -17.72 13.19
N GLN A 57 19.10 -16.54 13.59
CA GLN A 57 19.02 -15.31 12.79
C GLN A 57 19.69 -15.48 11.42
N ARG A 58 20.89 -16.08 11.38
CA ARG A 58 21.62 -16.34 10.13
C ARG A 58 20.91 -17.35 9.22
N GLN A 59 20.24 -18.36 9.78
CA GLN A 59 19.42 -19.28 9.01
C GLN A 59 18.17 -18.59 8.44
N GLN A 60 17.51 -17.76 9.24
CA GLN A 60 16.32 -17.02 8.82
C GLN A 60 16.65 -16.04 7.69
N PHE A 61 17.68 -15.20 7.88
CA PHE A 61 18.23 -14.30 6.84
C PHE A 61 18.49 -15.02 5.51
N ASN A 62 19.12 -16.20 5.54
CA ASN A 62 19.39 -16.95 4.31
C ASN A 62 18.13 -17.56 3.65
N ARG A 63 17.07 -17.86 4.40
CA ARG A 63 15.77 -18.28 3.83
C ARG A 63 15.08 -17.11 3.18
N ASP A 64 14.96 -15.99 3.89
CA ASP A 64 14.28 -14.79 3.39
C ASP A 64 14.99 -14.26 2.14
N ARG A 65 16.33 -14.29 2.12
CA ARG A 65 17.12 -13.92 0.94
C ARG A 65 16.79 -14.80 -0.27
N GLN A 66 16.62 -16.11 -0.10
CA GLN A 66 16.23 -17.01 -1.19
C GLN A 66 14.80 -16.75 -1.69
N VAL A 67 13.87 -16.37 -0.81
CA VAL A 67 12.50 -16.00 -1.20
C VAL A 67 12.52 -14.70 -2.00
N ILE A 68 13.26 -13.70 -1.53
CA ILE A 68 13.50 -12.43 -2.23
C ILE A 68 14.12 -12.69 -3.61
N GLU A 69 15.25 -13.40 -3.70
CA GLU A 69 15.95 -13.68 -4.96
C GLU A 69 15.05 -14.38 -5.99
N ARG A 70 14.25 -15.37 -5.57
CA ARG A 70 13.29 -16.05 -6.45
C ARG A 70 12.17 -15.13 -6.93
N THR A 71 11.66 -14.28 -6.04
CA THR A 71 10.60 -13.31 -6.38
C THR A 71 11.14 -12.29 -7.38
N GLN A 72 12.32 -11.69 -7.14
CA GLN A 72 12.95 -10.77 -8.08
C GLN A 72 13.22 -11.39 -9.47
N ALA A 73 13.60 -12.68 -9.50
CA ALA A 73 13.86 -13.41 -10.75
C ALA A 73 12.63 -13.50 -11.68
N MET A 74 11.40 -13.28 -11.19
CA MET A 74 10.18 -13.30 -12.01
C MET A 74 10.22 -12.33 -13.20
N VAL A 75 10.87 -11.18 -13.06
CA VAL A 75 11.03 -10.17 -14.15
C VAL A 75 11.83 -10.72 -15.34
N GLN A 76 12.73 -11.68 -15.10
CA GLN A 76 13.48 -12.38 -16.14
C GLN A 76 12.96 -13.81 -16.39
N GLY A 77 12.00 -14.28 -15.60
CA GLY A 77 11.48 -15.64 -15.63
C GLY A 77 10.73 -15.94 -16.94
N PRO A 78 11.22 -16.83 -17.81
CA PRO A 78 10.65 -17.01 -19.15
C PRO A 78 9.21 -17.57 -19.13
N VAL A 79 8.86 -18.36 -18.11
CA VAL A 79 7.49 -18.85 -17.92
C VAL A 79 6.56 -17.71 -17.49
N ALA A 80 6.93 -16.98 -16.43
CA ALA A 80 6.13 -15.87 -15.90
C ALA A 80 5.88 -14.79 -16.97
N ARG A 81 6.93 -14.39 -17.68
CA ARG A 81 6.84 -13.46 -18.81
C ARG A 81 5.91 -13.95 -19.91
N ARG A 82 6.11 -15.17 -20.42
CA ARG A 82 5.28 -15.72 -21.50
C ARG A 82 3.80 -15.78 -21.11
N LEU A 83 3.49 -16.11 -19.85
CA LEU A 83 2.11 -16.15 -19.36
C LEU A 83 1.51 -14.74 -19.22
N ALA A 84 2.28 -13.75 -18.75
CA ALA A 84 1.84 -12.35 -18.68
C ALA A 84 1.64 -11.75 -20.09
N GLU A 85 2.61 -11.95 -20.99
CA GLU A 85 2.59 -11.49 -22.38
C GLU A 85 1.38 -12.07 -23.14
N ALA A 86 1.01 -13.34 -22.89
CA ALA A 86 -0.19 -13.97 -23.45
C ALA A 86 -1.52 -13.33 -22.99
N LEU A 87 -1.50 -12.60 -21.87
CA LEU A 87 -2.64 -11.84 -21.33
C LEU A 87 -2.57 -10.33 -21.63
N GLY A 88 -1.61 -9.88 -22.45
CA GLY A 88 -1.39 -8.45 -22.75
C GLY A 88 -0.82 -7.65 -21.57
N LEU A 89 -0.18 -8.34 -20.62
CA LEU A 89 0.48 -7.77 -19.46
C LEU A 89 2.01 -7.91 -19.58
N ASN A 90 2.74 -7.19 -18.73
CA ASN A 90 4.20 -7.23 -18.63
C ASN A 90 4.60 -7.25 -17.14
N ILE A 91 5.76 -7.84 -16.83
CA ILE A 91 6.33 -7.90 -15.47
C ILE A 91 7.56 -6.99 -15.42
N LEU A 92 7.56 -6.02 -14.50
CA LEU A 92 8.48 -4.89 -14.46
C LEU A 92 9.00 -4.65 -13.02
N ASN A 93 10.17 -4.02 -12.89
CA ASN A 93 10.67 -3.50 -11.60
C ASN A 93 10.33 -2.02 -11.38
N VAL A 94 9.98 -1.29 -12.44
CA VAL A 94 9.65 0.14 -12.41
C VAL A 94 8.43 0.37 -13.31
N THR A 95 7.40 1.02 -12.77
CA THR A 95 6.17 1.36 -13.48
C THR A 95 6.07 2.86 -13.70
N TRP A 96 5.47 3.27 -14.81
CA TRP A 96 5.27 4.68 -15.13
C TRP A 96 3.89 5.11 -14.63
N GLU A 97 3.87 6.06 -13.71
CA GLU A 97 2.65 6.59 -13.10
C GLU A 97 2.49 8.09 -13.38
N ASP A 98 2.56 8.45 -14.66
CA ASP A 98 2.60 9.85 -15.11
C ASP A 98 1.25 10.56 -15.01
N THR A 99 1.29 11.87 -14.78
CA THR A 99 0.10 12.74 -14.86
C THR A 99 0.12 13.63 -16.10
N GLY A 100 1.27 13.87 -16.73
CA GLY A 100 1.37 14.60 -17.99
C GLY A 100 2.53 14.12 -18.85
N ARG A 101 2.23 13.70 -20.09
CA ARG A 101 3.14 13.08 -21.05
C ARG A 101 2.94 13.62 -22.47
N PHE A 102 4.00 13.74 -23.26
CA PHE A 102 3.88 14.12 -24.67
C PHE A 102 3.46 12.91 -25.54
N TYR A 103 2.61 13.11 -26.54
CA TYR A 103 2.14 12.02 -27.40
C TYR A 103 3.31 11.31 -28.10
N GLY A 104 3.29 9.98 -28.08
CA GLY A 104 4.35 9.14 -28.65
C GLY A 104 5.69 9.17 -27.90
N SER A 105 5.77 9.81 -26.73
CA SER A 105 7.03 9.97 -25.98
C SER A 105 7.11 9.12 -24.71
N ALA A 106 8.35 8.85 -24.28
CA ALA A 106 8.67 8.28 -22.98
C ALA A 106 8.70 9.34 -21.85
N VAL A 107 8.61 10.62 -22.19
CA VAL A 107 8.81 11.74 -21.26
C VAL A 107 7.71 12.80 -21.37
N GLY A 108 7.66 13.68 -20.36
CA GLY A 108 6.54 14.60 -20.20
C GLY A 108 6.76 15.70 -19.17
N PRO A 109 5.81 16.63 -19.08
CA PRO A 109 5.83 17.73 -18.12
C PRO A 109 5.54 17.32 -16.66
N ASN A 110 4.94 16.16 -16.38
CA ASN A 110 4.79 15.64 -15.02
C ASN A 110 4.80 14.10 -15.02
N ILE A 111 5.97 13.51 -14.76
CA ILE A 111 6.24 12.07 -14.93
C ILE A 111 6.86 11.45 -13.68
N SER A 112 6.47 10.20 -13.39
CA SER A 112 6.81 9.52 -12.13
C SER A 112 7.16 8.05 -12.36
N ASP A 113 8.33 7.64 -11.86
CA ASP A 113 8.70 6.23 -11.72
C ASP A 113 8.25 5.71 -10.35
N MET A 114 7.46 4.64 -10.34
CA MET A 114 7.06 3.91 -9.14
C MET A 114 7.76 2.54 -9.07
N THR A 115 8.13 2.12 -7.87
CA THR A 115 8.59 0.76 -7.58
C THR A 115 8.18 0.33 -6.18
N ILE A 116 8.18 -0.97 -5.89
CA ILE A 116 7.98 -1.52 -4.55
C ILE A 116 9.30 -2.11 -4.07
N GLN A 117 9.74 -1.77 -2.85
CA GLN A 117 11.04 -2.17 -2.34
C GLN A 117 10.94 -2.92 -1.02
N VAL A 118 11.70 -4.01 -0.91
CA VAL A 118 11.91 -4.78 0.33
C VAL A 118 13.35 -4.58 0.80
N GLN A 119 13.52 -4.35 2.09
CA GLN A 119 14.82 -4.17 2.74
C GLN A 119 15.16 -5.41 3.57
N GLN A 120 16.39 -5.90 3.45
CA GLN A 120 16.90 -7.01 4.26
C GLN A 120 18.16 -6.57 5.01
N GLN A 121 18.25 -6.80 6.33
CA GLN A 121 19.47 -6.54 7.10
C GLN A 121 20.31 -7.81 7.25
N ASP A 122 21.59 -7.74 6.96
CA ASP A 122 22.56 -8.81 7.23
C ASP A 122 22.91 -8.82 8.73
N PRO A 123 22.57 -9.89 9.49
CA PRO A 123 22.81 -9.94 10.92
C PRO A 123 24.30 -9.96 11.31
N ASP A 124 25.19 -10.35 10.39
CA ASP A 124 26.64 -10.42 10.67
C ASP A 124 27.30 -9.04 10.51
N THR A 125 26.75 -8.16 9.67
CA THR A 125 27.38 -6.87 9.28
C THR A 125 26.55 -5.64 9.61
N GLY A 126 25.27 -5.81 10.00
CA GLY A 126 24.30 -4.73 10.19
C GLY A 126 23.89 -4.01 8.90
N ARG A 127 24.46 -4.37 7.75
CA ARG A 127 24.21 -3.69 6.48
C ARG A 127 22.87 -4.08 5.90
N HIS A 128 22.17 -3.10 5.36
CA HIS A 128 20.95 -3.33 4.61
C HIS A 128 21.23 -3.61 3.12
N GLN A 129 20.39 -4.45 2.53
CA GLN A 129 20.29 -4.75 1.10
C GLN A 129 18.87 -4.41 0.63
N LEU A 130 18.73 -4.01 -0.63
CA LEU A 130 17.47 -3.50 -1.19
C LEU A 130 17.09 -4.24 -2.45
N HIS A 131 15.80 -4.55 -2.55
CA HIS A 131 15.27 -5.46 -3.53
C HIS A 131 14.00 -4.88 -4.14
N LEU A 132 14.07 -4.48 -5.42
CA LEU A 132 12.89 -4.09 -6.20
C LEU A 132 12.02 -5.33 -6.44
N MET A 133 10.73 -5.22 -6.16
CA MET A 133 9.76 -6.29 -6.31
C MET A 133 9.06 -6.25 -7.66
N PRO A 134 8.76 -7.41 -8.28
CA PRO A 134 8.09 -7.45 -9.57
C PRO A 134 6.66 -6.93 -9.50
N VAL A 135 6.30 -6.06 -10.44
CA VAL A 135 4.95 -5.55 -10.66
C VAL A 135 4.47 -6.02 -12.03
N ILE A 136 3.29 -6.65 -12.09
CA ILE A 136 2.59 -7.03 -13.31
C ILE A 136 1.48 -6.02 -13.64
N ARG A 137 1.53 -5.46 -14.86
CA ARG A 137 0.60 -4.43 -15.36
C ARG A 137 0.53 -4.40 -16.88
N HIS A 138 -0.33 -3.56 -17.45
CA HIS A 138 -0.22 -3.20 -18.88
C HIS A 138 1.12 -2.49 -19.17
N PRO A 139 1.73 -2.69 -20.36
CA PRO A 139 3.07 -2.17 -20.65
C PRO A 139 3.22 -0.65 -20.45
N ASN A 140 4.32 -0.21 -19.83
CA ASN A 140 4.66 1.20 -19.62
C ASN A 140 4.60 2.03 -20.92
N PHE A 141 5.07 1.51 -22.05
CA PHE A 141 5.02 2.21 -23.35
C PHE A 141 3.61 2.33 -23.95
N ALA A 142 2.61 1.66 -23.38
CA ALA A 142 1.21 1.90 -23.68
C ALA A 142 0.52 2.77 -22.63
N ASP A 143 1.01 2.84 -21.38
CA ASP A 143 0.36 3.43 -20.19
C ASP A 143 -1.17 3.46 -20.31
N LEU A 144 -1.77 2.27 -20.42
CA LEU A 144 -3.22 2.13 -20.49
C LEU A 144 -3.82 2.65 -19.18
N SER A 145 -4.85 3.46 -19.31
CA SER A 145 -5.46 4.21 -18.22
C SER A 145 -6.98 4.30 -18.41
N ALA A 146 -7.67 4.46 -17.30
CA ALA A 146 -9.11 4.67 -17.21
C ALA A 146 -9.41 6.06 -16.67
N ASP A 147 -10.53 6.65 -17.09
CA ASP A 147 -11.08 7.85 -16.47
C ASP A 147 -12.27 7.44 -15.64
N ILE A 148 -12.14 7.60 -14.32
CA ILE A 148 -13.15 7.17 -13.36
C ILE A 148 -13.61 8.41 -12.58
N PRO A 149 -14.93 8.66 -12.44
CA PRO A 149 -15.46 9.73 -11.61
C PRO A 149 -14.86 9.73 -10.20
N LEU A 150 -14.47 10.93 -9.72
CA LEU A 150 -13.76 11.12 -8.45
C LEU A 150 -14.56 10.60 -7.23
N ASP A 151 -15.88 10.65 -7.31
CA ASP A 151 -16.84 10.24 -6.27
C ASP A 151 -17.05 8.71 -6.16
N LYS A 152 -16.55 7.93 -7.14
CA LYS A 152 -16.47 6.45 -7.01
C LYS A 152 -15.37 6.02 -6.04
N PHE A 153 -14.39 6.88 -5.74
CA PHE A 153 -13.30 6.57 -4.80
C PHE A 153 -13.62 6.93 -3.36
N TYR A 154 -13.33 5.99 -2.46
CA TYR A 154 -13.47 6.14 -1.02
C TYR A 154 -12.19 5.69 -0.33
N VAL A 155 -11.83 6.40 0.74
CA VAL A 155 -10.64 6.15 1.54
C VAL A 155 -10.99 6.16 3.03
N LEU A 156 -10.13 5.56 3.85
CA LEU A 156 -10.26 5.54 5.30
C LEU A 156 -9.34 6.61 5.91
N VAL A 157 -9.87 7.39 6.85
CA VAL A 157 -9.18 8.48 7.55
C VAL A 157 -9.47 8.39 9.05
N GLY A 158 -8.68 9.07 9.87
CA GLY A 158 -8.69 9.00 11.35
C GLY A 158 -7.34 8.54 11.92
N ASN A 159 -6.58 7.75 11.15
CA ASN A 159 -5.25 7.28 11.52
C ASN A 159 -4.23 8.43 11.72
N GLU A 160 -4.42 9.57 11.06
CA GLU A 160 -3.63 10.79 11.23
C GLU A 160 -3.82 11.46 12.60
N LYS A 161 -4.90 11.12 13.34
CA LYS A 161 -5.17 11.56 14.71
C LYS A 161 -5.17 10.44 15.76
N GLY A 162 -5.00 9.18 15.33
CA GLY A 162 -5.22 8.02 16.18
C GLY A 162 -6.69 7.83 16.58
N GLU A 163 -7.61 8.31 15.74
CA GLU A 163 -9.07 8.16 15.90
C GLU A 163 -9.58 6.91 15.16
N ASP A 164 -10.82 6.50 15.47
CA ASP A 164 -11.50 5.41 14.77
C ASP A 164 -11.62 5.70 13.26
N LEU A 165 -11.35 4.67 12.43
CA LEU A 165 -11.36 4.83 10.98
C LEU A 165 -12.78 5.13 10.45
N ARG A 166 -12.89 6.22 9.70
CA ARG A 166 -14.10 6.63 8.99
C ARG A 166 -13.88 6.62 7.48
N ARG A 167 -14.88 6.16 6.73
CA ARG A 167 -14.89 6.19 5.26
C ARG A 167 -15.34 7.56 4.76
N VAL A 168 -14.53 8.18 3.90
CA VAL A 168 -14.83 9.46 3.21
C VAL A 168 -14.66 9.30 1.70
N ALA A 169 -15.34 10.13 0.90
CA ALA A 169 -15.06 10.18 -0.53
C ALA A 169 -13.72 10.87 -0.79
N LEU A 170 -13.02 10.49 -1.86
CA LEU A 170 -11.73 11.11 -2.21
C LEU A 170 -11.88 12.61 -2.51
N GLY A 171 -13.00 13.01 -3.10
CA GLY A 171 -13.34 14.42 -3.31
C GLY A 171 -13.49 15.22 -2.01
N ASP A 172 -14.01 14.61 -0.93
CA ASP A 172 -14.13 15.27 0.38
C ASP A 172 -12.75 15.43 1.03
N LEU A 173 -11.92 14.38 1.00
CA LEU A 173 -10.54 14.44 1.49
C LEU A 173 -9.72 15.52 0.77
N LEU A 174 -9.83 15.62 -0.55
CA LEU A 174 -9.16 16.69 -1.32
C LEU A 174 -9.81 18.06 -1.10
N GLY A 175 -11.12 18.09 -0.82
CA GLY A 175 -11.90 19.28 -0.50
C GLY A 175 -11.45 19.98 0.79
N ASP A 176 -11.08 19.21 1.81
CA ASP A 176 -10.70 19.71 3.14
C ASP A 176 -9.41 19.04 3.67
N LEU A 177 -8.43 18.79 2.79
CA LEU A 177 -7.20 18.04 3.10
C LEU A 177 -6.51 18.52 4.38
N ARG A 178 -6.54 19.82 4.70
CA ARG A 178 -5.90 20.35 5.91
C ARG A 178 -6.46 19.74 7.21
N SER A 179 -7.76 19.41 7.29
CA SER A 179 -8.33 18.80 8.50
C SER A 179 -7.90 17.35 8.68
N HIS A 180 -7.48 16.70 7.59
CA HIS A 180 -6.97 15.34 7.48
C HIS A 180 -5.44 15.24 7.54
N LEU A 181 -4.77 16.24 8.12
CA LEU A 181 -3.34 16.23 8.41
C LEU A 181 -3.11 16.02 9.91
N HIS A 182 -2.10 15.23 10.28
CA HIS A 182 -1.61 15.13 11.66
C HIS A 182 -1.16 16.50 12.17
N GLU A 183 -0.37 17.23 11.36
CA GLU A 183 0.09 18.59 11.61
C GLU A 183 -0.46 19.58 10.56
N PRO A 184 -1.69 20.11 10.76
CA PRO A 184 -2.29 21.13 9.88
C PRO A 184 -1.47 22.41 9.74
N GLY A 185 -0.54 22.67 10.67
CA GLY A 185 0.42 23.77 10.61
C GLY A 185 1.53 23.57 9.57
N SER A 186 1.82 22.31 9.19
CA SER A 186 2.83 21.98 8.18
C SER A 186 2.43 22.40 6.76
N TRP A 187 1.16 22.75 6.52
CA TRP A 187 0.75 23.42 5.29
C TRP A 187 0.80 24.94 5.47
N ALA A 188 1.89 25.57 5.02
CA ALA A 188 2.02 27.02 5.16
C ALA A 188 0.94 27.79 4.36
N GLY A 189 0.50 28.92 4.90
CA GLY A 189 -0.61 29.71 4.35
C GLY A 189 -1.97 29.33 4.92
N ARG A 190 -3.03 29.51 4.13
CA ARG A 190 -4.44 29.34 4.57
C ARG A 190 -5.26 28.37 3.70
N GLY A 191 -4.65 27.73 2.71
CA GLY A 191 -5.34 26.76 1.83
C GLY A 191 -5.85 25.56 2.62
N GLN A 192 -7.09 25.13 2.34
CA GLN A 192 -7.69 23.93 2.93
C GLN A 192 -7.80 22.78 1.92
N SER A 193 -7.93 23.12 0.63
CA SER A 193 -8.29 22.20 -0.44
C SER A 193 -7.16 22.04 -1.47
N LEU A 194 -7.00 20.82 -1.98
CA LEU A 194 -6.29 20.52 -3.22
C LEU A 194 -7.26 20.06 -4.34
N LEU A 195 -8.56 20.29 -4.20
CA LEU A 195 -9.53 20.03 -5.26
C LEU A 195 -9.62 21.24 -6.20
N ALA A 196 -9.63 21.00 -7.51
CA ALA A 196 -9.93 21.99 -8.54
C ALA A 196 -11.29 21.68 -9.19
N PRO A 197 -12.43 22.21 -8.69
CA PRO A 197 -13.77 21.71 -9.05
C PRO A 197 -14.15 21.84 -10.54
N ALA A 198 -13.51 22.74 -11.29
CA ALA A 198 -13.72 22.89 -12.73
C ALA A 198 -12.94 21.86 -13.58
N ARG A 199 -12.06 21.07 -12.95
CA ARG A 199 -11.13 20.11 -13.59
C ARG A 199 -11.36 18.70 -13.06
N ASP A 200 -11.38 18.55 -11.73
CA ASP A 200 -11.32 17.27 -11.02
C ASP A 200 -12.69 16.57 -10.95
N SER A 201 -13.32 16.36 -12.11
CA SER A 201 -14.53 15.53 -12.25
C SER A 201 -14.20 14.04 -12.25
N HIS A 202 -13.06 13.68 -12.84
CA HIS A 202 -12.53 12.33 -12.97
C HIS A 202 -11.09 12.31 -12.46
N VAL A 203 -10.66 11.12 -12.03
CA VAL A 203 -9.25 10.81 -11.80
C VAL A 203 -8.73 9.90 -12.90
N LEU A 204 -7.44 10.02 -13.19
CA LEU A 204 -6.72 9.15 -14.12
C LEU A 204 -6.33 7.87 -13.39
N VAL A 205 -6.71 6.69 -13.89
CA VAL A 205 -6.57 5.44 -13.14
C VAL A 205 -5.71 4.43 -13.90
N SER A 206 -4.77 3.82 -13.19
CA SER A 206 -4.03 2.62 -13.63
C SER A 206 -4.24 1.50 -12.60
N ALA A 207 -4.11 0.24 -13.01
CA ALA A 207 -4.20 -0.91 -12.11
C ALA A 207 -3.09 -1.92 -12.37
N GLN A 208 -2.55 -2.48 -11.28
CA GLN A 208 -1.37 -3.35 -11.29
C GLN A 208 -1.32 -4.27 -10.05
N ALA A 209 -0.52 -5.34 -10.11
CA ALA A 209 -0.30 -6.23 -8.97
C ALA A 209 1.20 -6.43 -8.69
N CYS A 210 1.61 -6.43 -7.42
CA CYS A 210 3.00 -6.59 -7.00
C CYS A 210 3.17 -7.94 -6.28
N PHE A 211 4.27 -8.64 -6.57
CA PHE A 211 4.63 -9.88 -5.88
C PHE A 211 5.54 -9.58 -4.68
N LEU A 212 5.05 -9.86 -3.47
CA LEU A 212 5.80 -9.73 -2.23
C LEU A 212 6.47 -11.05 -1.84
N PRO A 213 7.72 -11.02 -1.33
CA PRO A 213 8.54 -12.19 -1.05
C PRO A 213 8.20 -12.74 0.35
N ILE A 214 6.95 -13.17 0.55
CA ILE A 214 6.44 -13.63 1.84
C ILE A 214 6.70 -15.15 1.98
N PRO A 215 7.48 -15.60 2.98
CA PRO A 215 7.69 -17.02 3.26
C PRO A 215 6.39 -17.77 3.53
N GLN A 216 6.47 -19.08 3.78
CA GLN A 216 5.30 -19.88 4.16
C GLN A 216 4.70 -19.50 5.53
N ALA A 217 5.41 -18.69 6.32
CA ALA A 217 4.89 -18.08 7.54
C ALA A 217 5.56 -16.72 7.80
N GLY A 218 4.77 -15.75 8.28
CA GLY A 218 5.25 -14.44 8.76
C GLY A 218 5.04 -13.28 7.78
N LEU A 219 5.74 -12.17 8.05
CA LEU A 219 5.54 -10.89 7.36
C LEU A 219 6.70 -10.57 6.40
N ALA A 220 6.39 -9.91 5.28
CA ALA A 220 7.37 -9.13 4.53
C ALA A 220 7.16 -7.64 4.80
N THR A 221 8.22 -6.92 5.18
CA THR A 221 8.21 -5.46 5.32
C THR A 221 8.64 -4.81 4.01
N PHE A 222 7.89 -3.80 3.54
CA PHE A 222 8.12 -3.15 2.26
C PHE A 222 7.70 -1.67 2.28
N ASN A 223 8.16 -0.92 1.27
CA ASN A 223 7.68 0.43 0.98
C ASN A 223 7.38 0.57 -0.51
N PRO A 224 6.26 1.21 -0.89
CA PRO A 224 6.17 1.91 -2.16
C PRO A 224 7.24 3.01 -2.22
N VAL A 225 7.86 3.18 -3.37
CA VAL A 225 8.87 4.21 -3.64
C VAL A 225 8.45 4.94 -4.91
N LEU A 226 8.45 6.27 -4.86
CA LEU A 226 8.10 7.13 -5.98
C LEU A 226 9.24 8.12 -6.25
N PHE A 227 9.66 8.23 -7.51
CA PHE A 227 10.50 9.33 -7.97
C PHE A 227 9.72 10.13 -9.01
N ASN A 228 9.49 11.42 -8.75
CA ASN A 228 8.86 12.32 -9.72
C ASN A 228 9.91 13.26 -10.30
N TYR A 229 10.08 13.26 -11.63
CA TYR A 229 11.23 13.89 -12.29
C TYR A 229 11.26 15.43 -12.21
N GLN A 230 10.12 16.04 -11.91
CA GLN A 230 9.99 17.48 -11.70
C GLN A 230 10.19 17.88 -10.23
N SER A 231 9.84 16.99 -9.29
CA SER A 231 9.80 17.28 -7.85
C SER A 231 11.18 17.50 -7.21
N ARG A 232 11.26 18.43 -6.26
CA ARG A 232 12.51 18.89 -5.62
C ARG A 232 12.30 19.34 -4.17
N PRO A 233 13.36 19.39 -3.34
CA PRO A 233 13.31 19.96 -1.99
C PRO A 233 12.76 21.39 -2.01
N GLY A 234 11.67 21.60 -1.27
CA GLY A 234 10.99 22.89 -1.17
C GLY A 234 10.19 23.34 -2.41
N ASP A 235 10.16 22.54 -3.49
CA ASP A 235 9.38 22.80 -4.71
C ASP A 235 8.82 21.48 -5.32
N PRO A 236 7.99 20.72 -4.57
CA PRO A 236 7.41 19.46 -5.01
C PRO A 236 6.44 19.68 -6.19
N ALA A 237 6.48 18.80 -7.19
CA ALA A 237 5.54 18.82 -8.32
C ALA A 237 4.35 17.86 -8.12
N VAL A 238 4.43 16.95 -7.14
CA VAL A 238 3.33 16.08 -6.71
C VAL A 238 3.31 15.93 -5.18
N LEU A 239 2.11 15.84 -4.64
CA LEU A 239 1.83 15.27 -3.32
C LEU A 239 1.27 13.86 -3.54
N THR A 240 1.60 12.94 -2.62
CA THR A 240 1.05 11.59 -2.61
C THR A 240 0.10 11.40 -1.44
N ILE A 241 -0.97 10.64 -1.68
CA ILE A 241 -1.81 10.05 -0.65
C ILE A 241 -1.77 8.53 -0.87
N LEU A 242 -1.17 7.80 0.07
CA LEU A 242 -1.35 6.35 0.13
C LEU A 242 -2.63 6.05 0.91
N ALA A 243 -3.51 5.19 0.39
CA ALA A 243 -4.70 4.71 1.11
C ALA A 243 -4.70 3.18 1.20
N THR A 244 -4.96 2.64 2.40
CA THR A 244 -5.03 1.20 2.69
C THR A 244 -6.29 0.89 3.53
N ARG A 245 -6.51 -0.38 3.89
CA ARG A 245 -7.54 -0.77 4.87
C ARG A 245 -7.34 -0.17 6.28
N GLU A 246 -6.16 0.38 6.57
CA GLU A 246 -5.80 0.92 7.89
C GLU A 246 -5.78 2.46 7.94
N GLY A 247 -5.99 3.15 6.81
CA GLY A 247 -6.06 4.61 6.77
C GLY A 247 -5.37 5.25 5.56
N THR A 248 -5.08 6.55 5.67
CA THR A 248 -4.40 7.36 4.64
C THR A 248 -3.12 8.03 5.11
N SER A 249 -2.13 8.16 4.23
CA SER A 249 -0.84 8.78 4.54
C SER A 249 -0.50 9.83 3.47
N VAL A 250 -0.40 11.10 3.88
CA VAL A 250 -0.27 12.26 3.00
C VAL A 250 1.17 12.79 3.04
N THR A 251 1.92 12.74 1.94
CA THR A 251 3.31 13.25 1.92
C THR A 251 3.69 13.90 0.59
N VAL A 252 4.42 15.01 0.65
CA VAL A 252 5.00 15.68 -0.53
C VAL A 252 6.23 14.93 -1.05
N ILE A 253 6.41 14.90 -2.38
CA ILE A 253 7.58 14.28 -3.00
C ILE A 253 8.69 15.32 -3.22
N ASP A 254 9.89 15.06 -2.70
CA ASP A 254 11.07 15.89 -2.94
C ASP A 254 12.30 15.14 -3.47
N ASN A 255 12.20 13.81 -3.56
CA ASN A 255 13.27 12.89 -4.00
C ASN A 255 14.55 12.91 -3.14
N GLN A 256 14.51 13.44 -1.91
CA GLN A 256 15.65 13.46 -0.98
C GLN A 256 15.34 12.84 0.38
N ARG A 257 14.15 13.11 0.95
CA ARG A 257 13.77 12.54 2.25
C ARG A 257 13.59 11.03 2.14
N ASP A 258 13.61 10.37 3.30
CA ASP A 258 13.18 8.97 3.43
C ASP A 258 13.95 7.94 2.55
N GLY A 259 15.14 8.29 2.06
CA GLY A 259 16.05 7.36 1.41
C GLY A 259 16.50 6.20 2.33
N PHE A 260 17.10 5.16 1.75
CA PHE A 260 17.56 3.99 2.50
C PHE A 260 19.03 4.11 2.94
N GLU A 261 19.35 3.53 4.11
CA GLU A 261 20.73 3.45 4.62
C GLU A 261 21.68 2.62 3.74
N ALA A 262 21.13 1.71 2.90
CA ALA A 262 21.92 0.87 2.00
C ALA A 262 22.56 1.64 0.81
N GLY A 263 22.29 2.95 0.69
CA GLY A 263 22.86 3.81 -0.34
C GLY A 263 21.91 4.08 -1.51
N HIS A 264 22.51 4.38 -2.67
CA HIS A 264 21.85 4.97 -3.85
C HIS A 264 20.58 4.22 -4.31
N THR A 265 19.44 4.68 -3.80
CA THR A 265 18.12 4.35 -4.29
C THR A 265 17.53 5.54 -5.01
N TRP A 266 16.83 5.27 -6.10
CA TRP A 266 16.12 6.27 -6.88
C TRP A 266 14.69 6.36 -6.35
N GLY A 267 14.30 7.53 -5.83
CA GLY A 267 12.97 7.81 -5.30
C GLY A 267 12.91 7.94 -3.78
N GLN A 268 11.80 8.52 -3.34
CA GLN A 268 11.44 8.70 -1.95
C GLN A 268 10.60 7.51 -1.48
N ARG A 269 10.95 6.91 -0.32
CA ARG A 269 10.07 5.93 0.32
C ARG A 269 8.79 6.58 0.80
N LEU A 270 7.69 5.86 0.63
CA LEU A 270 6.40 6.19 1.18
C LEU A 270 6.12 5.26 2.36
N PHE A 271 5.54 5.85 3.41
CA PHE A 271 5.28 5.19 4.69
C PHE A 271 3.80 5.31 5.07
N PHE A 272 3.37 4.48 6.02
CA PHE A 272 2.10 4.66 6.70
C PHE A 272 2.21 5.74 7.79
N ASN A 273 1.23 6.64 7.87
CA ASN A 273 1.09 7.64 8.93
C ASN A 273 0.29 7.04 10.10
N LYS A 274 0.97 6.75 11.21
CA LYS A 274 0.40 6.29 12.46
C LYS A 274 0.40 7.44 13.47
N ASN A 275 -0.55 8.35 13.33
CA ASN A 275 -0.72 9.54 14.19
C ASN A 275 0.58 10.36 14.36
N GLY A 276 1.18 10.75 13.24
CA GLY A 276 2.41 11.56 13.23
C GLY A 276 3.71 10.76 13.22
N GLU A 277 3.65 9.44 13.42
CA GLU A 277 4.79 8.54 13.34
C GLU A 277 4.74 7.71 12.05
N ARG A 278 5.88 7.50 11.39
CA ARG A 278 5.97 6.70 10.16
C ARG A 278 6.20 5.23 10.48
N ALA A 279 5.58 4.35 9.71
CA ALA A 279 5.83 2.90 9.75
C ALA A 279 5.88 2.33 8.33
N SER A 280 6.80 1.41 8.04
CA SER A 280 6.79 0.67 6.77
C SER A 280 5.55 -0.21 6.65
N PHE A 281 5.18 -0.55 5.42
CA PHE A 281 4.07 -1.45 5.17
C PHE A 281 4.48 -2.89 5.42
N THR A 282 3.53 -3.71 5.86
CA THR A 282 3.69 -5.15 6.03
C THR A 282 2.75 -5.89 5.09
N GLY A 283 3.20 -7.03 4.58
CA GLY A 283 2.38 -7.98 3.85
C GLY A 283 2.43 -9.34 4.53
N GLN A 284 1.25 -9.93 4.77
CA GLN A 284 1.10 -11.30 5.28
C GLN A 284 0.27 -12.14 4.31
N ARG A 285 0.41 -13.47 4.36
CA ARG A 285 -0.44 -14.36 3.56
C ARG A 285 -1.89 -14.28 4.01
N LEU A 286 -2.82 -14.28 3.06
CA LEU A 286 -4.26 -14.37 3.37
C LEU A 286 -4.57 -15.65 4.17
N SER A 287 -3.89 -16.75 3.87
CA SER A 287 -4.00 -18.02 4.61
C SER A 287 -3.54 -17.97 6.08
N GLU A 288 -2.80 -16.93 6.49
CA GLU A 288 -2.41 -16.68 7.89
C GLU A 288 -3.18 -15.53 8.55
N PHE A 289 -4.07 -14.84 7.83
CA PHE A 289 -4.77 -13.67 8.36
C PHE A 289 -5.97 -14.06 9.24
N GLU A 290 -5.89 -13.74 10.52
CA GLU A 290 -7.05 -13.71 11.42
C GLU A 290 -7.59 -12.26 11.52
N PRO A 291 -8.82 -11.98 11.06
CA PRO A 291 -9.39 -10.63 11.11
C PRO A 291 -9.69 -10.17 12.54
N SER A 292 -9.45 -8.88 12.82
CA SER A 292 -9.66 -8.35 14.16
C SER A 292 -11.16 -8.16 14.49
N PRO A 293 -11.62 -8.44 15.72
CA PRO A 293 -13.02 -8.19 16.10
C PRO A 293 -13.38 -6.69 16.02
N GLY A 294 -14.11 -6.31 14.97
CA GLY A 294 -14.48 -4.92 14.68
C GLY A 294 -14.08 -4.43 13.29
N GLU A 295 -13.30 -5.21 12.54
CA GLU A 295 -12.90 -4.89 11.17
C GLU A 295 -14.09 -5.12 10.19
N ASN A 296 -14.96 -4.10 10.07
CA ASN A 296 -16.12 -4.12 9.18
C ASN A 296 -15.67 -4.01 7.70
N THR A 297 -15.30 -5.15 7.10
CA THR A 297 -15.02 -5.28 5.66
C THR A 297 -16.29 -5.14 4.80
N THR A 298 -17.48 -5.22 5.40
CA THR A 298 -18.74 -5.39 4.67
C THR A 298 -19.29 -4.08 4.09
N ARG A 299 -19.51 -4.06 2.76
CA ARG A 299 -20.46 -3.12 2.14
C ARG A 299 -21.88 -3.46 2.61
N PRO A 300 -22.73 -2.48 3.02
CA PRO A 300 -24.12 -2.77 3.33
C PRO A 300 -24.92 -3.10 2.06
N GLY A 301 -25.20 -4.40 1.80
CA GLY A 301 -26.27 -4.81 0.88
C GLY A 301 -26.01 -5.93 -0.13
N GLU A 302 -24.83 -6.56 -0.19
CA GLU A 302 -24.54 -7.62 -1.18
C GLU A 302 -24.40 -9.01 -0.54
N GLU A 303 -24.89 -10.06 -1.22
CA GLU A 303 -24.81 -11.45 -0.75
C GLU A 303 -23.41 -12.07 -0.98
N MET A 304 -23.00 -12.94 -0.06
CA MET A 304 -21.60 -13.41 0.06
C MET A 304 -21.13 -14.27 -1.12
N THR A 305 -19.95 -13.94 -1.66
CA THR A 305 -19.03 -14.92 -2.24
C THR A 305 -17.62 -14.66 -1.69
N VAL A 306 -16.83 -15.72 -1.48
CA VAL A 306 -15.48 -15.63 -0.86
C VAL A 306 -14.52 -14.73 -1.65
N ALA A 307 -14.78 -14.51 -2.94
CA ALA A 307 -13.99 -13.61 -3.79
C ALA A 307 -14.28 -12.11 -3.59
N ALA A 308 -15.34 -11.74 -2.85
CA ALA A 308 -15.67 -10.35 -2.51
C ALA A 308 -15.17 -9.95 -1.10
N ASP A 309 -14.89 -10.92 -0.23
CA ASP A 309 -14.44 -10.67 1.15
C ASP A 309 -12.94 -10.28 1.23
N THR A 310 -12.21 -10.46 0.12
CA THR A 310 -10.82 -9.99 -0.03
C THR A 310 -10.70 -8.57 -0.60
N ASP A 311 -11.80 -7.96 -1.05
CA ASP A 311 -11.79 -6.67 -1.75
C ASP A 311 -11.32 -5.55 -0.80
N GLY A 312 -10.06 -5.12 -1.00
CA GLY A 312 -9.41 -4.06 -0.23
C GLY A 312 -8.37 -4.56 0.78
N LEU A 313 -8.40 -5.83 1.19
CA LEU A 313 -7.40 -6.37 2.15
C LEU A 313 -5.99 -6.38 1.58
N ASN A 314 -5.85 -6.65 0.27
CA ASN A 314 -4.57 -6.74 -0.43
C ASN A 314 -4.29 -5.54 -1.35
N MET A 315 -4.88 -4.38 -1.07
CA MET A 315 -4.87 -3.22 -1.95
C MET A 315 -4.25 -1.99 -1.28
N VAL A 316 -3.44 -1.25 -2.02
CA VAL A 316 -3.05 0.13 -1.71
C VAL A 316 -3.39 1.00 -2.90
N LEU A 317 -4.01 2.16 -2.65
CA LEU A 317 -4.12 3.21 -3.65
C LEU A 317 -2.95 4.17 -3.49
N LEU A 318 -2.15 4.36 -4.54
CA LEU A 318 -1.22 5.48 -4.64
C LEU A 318 -1.88 6.60 -5.43
N ILE A 319 -2.23 7.68 -4.74
CA ILE A 319 -2.92 8.83 -5.33
C ILE A 319 -1.90 9.96 -5.48
N GLN A 320 -1.61 10.38 -6.70
CA GLN A 320 -0.76 11.53 -6.99
C GLN A 320 -1.62 12.76 -7.28
N VAL A 321 -1.38 13.82 -6.52
CA VAL A 321 -2.03 15.14 -6.64
C VAL A 321 -0.98 16.14 -7.15
N PRO A 322 -1.03 16.53 -8.44
CA PRO A 322 -0.07 17.48 -8.99
C PRO A 322 -0.14 18.86 -8.33
N LEU A 323 1.05 19.42 -8.06
CA LEU A 323 1.27 20.68 -7.36
C LEU A 323 1.99 21.69 -8.25
N LYS A 324 1.71 22.98 -8.04
CA LYS A 324 2.37 24.07 -8.76
C LYS A 324 3.79 24.26 -8.25
N GLN A 325 4.75 24.20 -9.17
CA GLN A 325 6.13 24.56 -8.90
C GLN A 325 6.36 26.07 -9.01
N ARG A 326 7.24 26.59 -8.16
CA ARG A 326 7.69 27.99 -8.14
C ARG A 326 8.69 28.27 -9.26
N ALA A 327 9.54 27.30 -9.57
CA ALA A 327 10.55 27.38 -10.62
C ALA A 327 10.38 26.21 -11.62
N PRO A 328 9.30 26.18 -12.42
CA PRO A 328 9.16 25.21 -13.49
C PRO A 328 10.35 25.34 -14.45
N MET A 329 10.81 24.19 -14.93
CA MET A 329 12.08 24.02 -15.61
C MET A 329 12.18 24.87 -16.90
N ALA A 330 13.00 25.93 -16.83
CA ALA A 330 13.13 26.98 -17.84
C ALA A 330 14.44 26.93 -18.66
N GLN A 331 14.48 27.67 -19.77
CA GLN A 331 15.45 27.56 -20.87
C GLN A 331 16.92 27.85 -20.51
N SER A 332 17.83 26.91 -20.78
CA SER A 332 19.20 27.12 -21.31
C SER A 332 19.85 25.75 -21.68
N SER A 333 21.18 25.61 -21.77
CA SER A 333 21.82 24.67 -22.71
C SER A 333 22.88 23.69 -22.16
N PHE A 334 23.04 22.57 -22.89
CA PHE A 334 24.20 21.65 -23.04
C PHE A 334 24.45 20.48 -22.05
N ASP A 335 24.24 19.26 -22.57
CA ASP A 335 24.96 17.98 -22.36
C ASP A 335 24.55 16.99 -21.23
N ASN A 336 24.61 15.68 -21.56
CA ASN A 336 23.87 14.54 -20.97
C ASN A 336 24.76 13.33 -20.59
N GLU A 337 24.31 12.46 -19.67
CA GLU A 337 24.55 10.99 -19.67
C GLU A 337 23.47 10.21 -18.84
N ILE A 338 23.12 8.96 -19.22
CA ILE A 338 22.27 8.01 -18.45
C ILE A 338 22.99 6.66 -18.33
N MET A 339 22.87 5.98 -17.18
CA MET A 339 23.29 4.59 -16.99
C MET A 339 22.12 3.59 -16.87
N SER A 340 22.39 2.34 -17.22
CA SER A 340 21.48 1.19 -17.12
C SER A 340 21.93 0.23 -16.01
N LEU A 341 20.98 -0.45 -15.34
CA LEU A 341 21.24 -1.47 -14.32
C LEU A 341 20.71 -2.83 -14.78
N ALA A 342 21.56 -3.86 -14.69
CA ALA A 342 21.22 -5.25 -15.01
C ALA A 342 21.02 -6.08 -13.73
N ALA A 343 19.97 -6.91 -13.70
CA ALA A 343 19.71 -7.85 -12.62
C ALA A 343 20.26 -9.26 -12.94
N PRO A 344 20.71 -10.04 -11.93
CA PRO A 344 21.28 -11.38 -12.13
C PRO A 344 20.23 -12.44 -12.45
N SER A 345 20.65 -13.51 -13.14
CA SER A 345 19.83 -14.67 -13.48
C SER A 345 19.91 -15.77 -12.41
N VAL A 346 18.78 -16.40 -12.09
CA VAL A 346 18.66 -17.53 -11.14
C VAL A 346 17.90 -18.67 -11.82
N GLU A 347 18.22 -19.93 -11.48
CA GLU A 347 17.56 -21.12 -12.04
C GLU A 347 16.06 -21.18 -11.67
N SER A 348 15.23 -21.65 -12.61
CA SER A 348 13.79 -21.75 -12.39
C SER A 348 13.42 -22.86 -11.41
N SER A 349 12.63 -22.50 -10.41
CA SER A 349 11.97 -23.45 -9.50
C SER A 349 11.02 -24.37 -10.27
N ARG A 350 11.06 -25.67 -9.93
CA ARG A 350 10.12 -26.70 -10.43
C ARG A 350 8.94 -26.94 -9.47
N ALA A 351 8.81 -26.16 -8.40
CA ALA A 351 7.69 -26.25 -7.47
C ALA A 351 6.38 -25.76 -8.13
N PRO A 352 5.21 -26.21 -7.67
CA PRO A 352 3.95 -25.54 -8.01
C PRO A 352 3.94 -24.08 -7.52
N SER A 353 3.10 -23.25 -8.12
CA SER A 353 2.83 -21.89 -7.61
C SER A 353 2.28 -21.95 -6.19
N ASP A 354 2.62 -20.94 -5.40
CA ASP A 354 2.12 -20.72 -4.05
C ASP A 354 1.55 -19.30 -3.88
N VAL A 355 1.13 -18.70 -5.00
CA VAL A 355 0.63 -17.33 -5.08
C VAL A 355 -0.74 -17.22 -4.43
N GLU A 356 -0.89 -16.22 -3.56
CA GLU A 356 -2.17 -15.85 -2.95
C GLU A 356 -2.24 -14.33 -2.73
N ALA A 357 -3.35 -13.80 -2.22
CA ALA A 357 -3.43 -12.40 -1.83
C ALA A 357 -2.52 -12.11 -0.61
N ALA A 358 -1.80 -10.99 -0.64
CA ALA A 358 -1.04 -10.50 0.52
C ALA A 358 -1.86 -9.44 1.26
N VAL A 359 -2.35 -9.75 2.47
CA VAL A 359 -3.08 -8.78 3.30
C VAL A 359 -2.09 -7.72 3.78
N ILE A 360 -2.41 -6.44 3.52
CA ILE A 360 -1.53 -5.31 3.80
C ILE A 360 -1.81 -4.74 5.19
N GLY A 361 -0.76 -4.41 5.94
CA GLY A 361 -0.82 -3.61 7.15
C GLY A 361 0.38 -2.66 7.26
N HIS A 362 0.69 -2.23 8.48
CA HIS A 362 1.92 -1.51 8.81
C HIS A 362 2.75 -2.24 9.89
N GLY A 363 4.03 -1.90 9.98
CA GLY A 363 4.98 -2.42 10.97
C GLY A 363 5.10 -1.56 12.22
N ASP A 364 6.24 -1.70 12.90
CA ASP A 364 6.62 -0.84 14.01
C ASP A 364 6.92 0.60 13.57
N VAL A 365 6.91 1.52 14.53
CA VAL A 365 7.22 2.93 14.31
C VAL A 365 8.72 3.16 14.09
N GLU A 366 9.05 3.91 13.03
CA GLU A 366 10.41 4.23 12.59
C GLU A 366 10.79 5.73 12.80
N GLY A 367 10.03 6.45 13.63
CA GLY A 367 10.19 7.88 13.93
C GLY A 367 9.16 8.78 13.23
N PRO A 368 9.36 10.11 13.22
CA PRO A 368 8.33 11.06 12.79
C PRO A 368 7.99 10.96 11.30
N PHE A 369 6.71 11.08 10.99
CA PHE A 369 6.15 11.17 9.64
C PHE A 369 6.17 12.62 9.15
N THR A 370 6.54 12.84 7.88
CA THR A 370 6.58 14.20 7.30
C THR A 370 5.51 14.38 6.23
N GLU A 371 4.57 15.30 6.50
CA GLU A 371 3.42 15.56 5.64
C GLU A 371 3.72 16.59 4.54
N ILE A 372 3.49 17.89 4.81
CA ILE A 372 3.62 18.99 3.84
C ILE A 372 4.88 19.85 4.09
N ASP A 373 5.66 19.52 5.12
CA ASP A 373 7.02 20.05 5.33
C ASP A 373 7.13 21.59 5.39
N ASN A 374 6.13 22.23 6.00
CA ASN A 374 6.02 23.69 6.11
C ASN A 374 5.91 24.41 4.76
N LEU A 375 5.52 23.70 3.69
CA LEU A 375 5.41 24.24 2.34
C LEU A 375 4.04 24.87 2.08
N ALA A 376 4.05 25.98 1.36
CA ALA A 376 2.85 26.61 0.82
C ALA A 376 2.50 25.97 -0.54
N ILE A 377 2.01 24.73 -0.51
CA ILE A 377 1.62 23.99 -1.71
C ILE A 377 0.27 24.48 -2.26
N GLU A 378 0.11 24.34 -3.58
CA GLU A 378 -1.12 24.65 -4.32
C GLU A 378 -1.33 23.59 -5.42
N ARG A 379 -2.57 23.14 -5.62
CA ARG A 379 -2.97 22.21 -6.70
C ARG A 379 -2.67 22.80 -8.08
N ASP A 380 -2.07 22.02 -8.98
CA ASP A 380 -1.87 22.40 -10.38
C ASP A 380 -2.92 21.75 -11.31
N PRO A 381 -4.01 22.47 -11.66
CA PRO A 381 -5.09 21.92 -12.48
C PRO A 381 -4.66 21.59 -13.92
N ALA A 382 -3.46 21.97 -14.36
CA ALA A 382 -2.94 21.57 -15.66
C ALA A 382 -2.72 20.06 -15.79
N TYR A 383 -2.69 19.31 -14.68
CA TYR A 383 -2.53 17.86 -14.68
C TYR A 383 -3.67 17.19 -13.91
N PRO A 384 -4.18 16.02 -14.34
CA PRO A 384 -5.14 15.22 -13.59
C PRO A 384 -4.54 14.71 -12.27
N ILE A 385 -5.41 14.44 -11.29
CA ILE A 385 -5.06 13.55 -10.18
C ILE A 385 -4.98 12.11 -10.72
N ARG A 386 -3.93 11.37 -10.40
CA ARG A 386 -3.78 9.95 -10.78
C ARG A 386 -3.99 9.04 -9.58
N VAL A 387 -4.73 7.94 -9.75
CA VAL A 387 -4.90 6.85 -8.78
C VAL A 387 -4.31 5.58 -9.38
N THR A 388 -3.21 5.09 -8.81
CA THR A 388 -2.64 3.77 -9.13
C THR A 388 -3.21 2.75 -8.15
N VAL A 389 -4.04 1.83 -8.65
CA VAL A 389 -4.61 0.72 -7.87
C VAL A 389 -3.59 -0.41 -7.83
N GLN A 390 -2.90 -0.55 -6.70
CA GLN A 390 -1.86 -1.55 -6.49
C GLN A 390 -2.40 -2.70 -5.64
N PHE A 391 -2.65 -3.85 -6.27
CA PHE A 391 -2.87 -5.12 -5.57
C PHE A 391 -1.54 -5.74 -5.14
N TYR A 392 -1.56 -6.57 -4.10
CA TYR A 392 -0.40 -7.31 -3.62
C TYR A 392 -0.68 -8.81 -3.55
N LYS A 393 0.33 -9.60 -3.93
CA LYS A 393 0.30 -11.05 -4.01
C LYS A 393 1.50 -11.63 -3.25
N ALA A 394 1.27 -12.58 -2.36
CA ALA A 394 2.32 -13.28 -1.63
C ALA A 394 2.92 -14.40 -2.49
N THR A 395 4.24 -14.62 -2.44
CA THR A 395 4.88 -15.87 -2.91
C THR A 395 6.14 -16.17 -2.12
N SER A 396 6.42 -17.46 -1.87
CA SER A 396 7.68 -17.92 -1.26
C SER A 396 8.67 -18.50 -2.27
N ASN A 397 8.26 -18.64 -3.54
CA ASN A 397 9.01 -19.39 -4.54
C ASN A 397 9.14 -18.71 -5.91
N GLY A 398 8.47 -17.58 -6.15
CA GLY A 398 8.55 -16.83 -7.41
C GLY A 398 7.96 -17.57 -8.63
N VAL A 399 7.13 -18.60 -8.41
CA VAL A 399 6.45 -19.35 -9.48
C VAL A 399 5.03 -18.84 -9.61
N VAL A 400 4.61 -18.56 -10.85
CA VAL A 400 3.22 -18.26 -11.23
C VAL A 400 2.68 -19.34 -12.15
N SER A 401 1.41 -19.65 -12.01
CA SER A 401 0.60 -20.49 -12.90
C SER A 401 -0.26 -19.65 -13.84
N GLU A 402 -0.92 -20.32 -14.80
CA GLU A 402 -1.91 -19.68 -15.67
C GLU A 402 -3.12 -19.14 -14.89
N ALA A 403 -3.51 -19.82 -13.81
CA ALA A 403 -4.64 -19.39 -12.96
C ALA A 403 -4.32 -18.09 -12.21
N ASP A 404 -3.12 -17.98 -11.62
CA ASP A 404 -2.72 -16.80 -10.84
C ASP A 404 -2.69 -15.53 -11.71
N LEU A 405 -2.15 -15.65 -12.94
CA LEU A 405 -2.12 -14.50 -13.85
C LEU A 405 -3.49 -14.19 -14.47
N ALA A 406 -4.36 -15.20 -14.66
CA ALA A 406 -5.74 -14.96 -15.07
C ALA A 406 -6.56 -14.24 -13.98
N GLU A 407 -6.36 -14.60 -12.71
CA GLU A 407 -6.96 -13.90 -11.55
C GLU A 407 -6.46 -12.45 -11.47
N ILE A 408 -5.14 -12.23 -11.56
CA ILE A 408 -4.55 -10.89 -11.59
C ILE A 408 -5.10 -10.07 -12.75
N ARG A 409 -5.19 -10.66 -13.95
CA ARG A 409 -5.77 -9.98 -15.12
C ARG A 409 -7.23 -9.61 -14.86
N GLN A 410 -8.02 -10.48 -14.25
CA GLN A 410 -9.40 -10.18 -13.88
C GLN A 410 -9.50 -9.06 -12.83
N GLN A 411 -8.61 -9.02 -11.82
CA GLN A 411 -8.57 -7.94 -10.83
C GLN A 411 -8.21 -6.59 -11.49
N ILE A 412 -7.26 -6.57 -12.42
CA ILE A 412 -6.93 -5.40 -13.23
C ILE A 412 -8.16 -4.98 -14.06
N ASP A 413 -8.75 -5.88 -14.85
CA ASP A 413 -9.89 -5.58 -15.74
C ASP A 413 -11.11 -5.01 -14.98
N ARG A 414 -11.36 -5.47 -13.74
CA ARG A 414 -12.45 -4.92 -12.90
C ARG A 414 -12.30 -3.42 -12.64
N VAL A 415 -11.08 -2.92 -12.45
CA VAL A 415 -10.84 -1.47 -12.24
C VAL A 415 -11.21 -0.66 -13.48
N TYR A 416 -10.89 -1.17 -14.68
CA TYR A 416 -11.25 -0.49 -15.94
C TYR A 416 -12.73 -0.64 -16.29
N ALA A 417 -13.46 -1.60 -15.70
CA ALA A 417 -14.90 -1.78 -15.93
C ALA A 417 -15.76 -0.68 -15.30
N ASP A 418 -15.26 0.01 -14.27
CA ASP A 418 -15.92 1.16 -13.63
C ASP A 418 -15.63 2.50 -14.35
N ALA A 419 -14.89 2.48 -15.47
CA ALA A 419 -14.45 3.67 -16.17
C ALA A 419 -15.44 4.18 -17.21
N ASP A 420 -15.57 5.49 -17.31
CA ASP A 420 -16.39 6.16 -18.31
C ASP A 420 -15.61 6.29 -19.64
N TYR A 421 -14.27 6.28 -19.57
CA TYR A 421 -13.34 6.24 -20.71
C TYR A 421 -12.14 5.34 -20.43
N VAL A 422 -11.60 4.67 -21.45
CA VAL A 422 -10.34 3.91 -21.38
C VAL A 422 -9.49 4.27 -22.59
N GLY A 423 -8.20 4.53 -22.37
CA GLY A 423 -7.23 4.89 -23.40
C GLY A 423 -5.80 4.99 -22.87
N SER A 424 -4.90 5.53 -23.68
CA SER A 424 -3.47 5.61 -23.43
C SER A 424 -2.99 7.04 -23.15
N LEU A 425 -1.94 7.21 -22.34
CA LEU A 425 -1.18 8.47 -22.26
C LEU A 425 -0.06 8.59 -23.32
N VAL A 426 0.23 7.51 -24.04
CA VAL A 426 1.42 7.38 -24.89
C VAL A 426 1.09 7.20 -26.36
N VAL A 427 0.26 6.20 -26.68
CA VAL A 427 0.02 5.75 -28.07
C VAL A 427 -1.28 6.31 -28.66
N ASP A 428 -2.21 6.72 -27.82
CA ASP A 428 -3.38 7.49 -28.24
C ASP A 428 -2.96 8.95 -28.43
N GLY A 429 -3.46 9.58 -29.48
CA GLY A 429 -3.21 10.99 -29.78
C GLY A 429 -4.14 11.94 -29.02
N PRO A 430 -4.38 13.15 -29.54
CA PRO A 430 -5.33 14.11 -28.96
C PRO A 430 -6.69 13.48 -28.65
N SER A 431 -7.17 13.69 -27.42
CA SER A 431 -8.41 13.10 -26.91
C SER A 431 -9.22 14.12 -26.10
N ASP A 432 -10.56 14.04 -26.18
CA ASP A 432 -11.44 14.86 -25.33
C ASP A 432 -11.64 14.22 -23.93
N ARG A 433 -10.64 13.47 -23.43
CA ARG A 433 -10.71 12.78 -22.14
C ARG A 433 -10.70 13.78 -20.99
N PRO A 434 -11.56 13.64 -19.96
CA PRO A 434 -11.61 14.59 -18.83
C PRO A 434 -10.29 14.65 -18.03
N THR A 435 -9.44 13.63 -18.16
CA THR A 435 -8.13 13.56 -17.51
C THR A 435 -6.97 14.02 -18.39
N GLU A 436 -7.17 14.32 -19.68
CA GLU A 436 -6.08 14.77 -20.57
C GLU A 436 -5.46 16.07 -20.03
N HIS A 437 -4.19 16.03 -19.65
CA HIS A 437 -3.48 17.20 -19.10
C HIS A 437 -3.54 18.41 -20.04
N ASP A 438 -3.39 19.63 -19.53
CA ASP A 438 -3.38 20.87 -20.33
C ASP A 438 -1.97 21.18 -20.87
N GLY A 439 -1.83 22.26 -21.66
CA GLY A 439 -0.53 22.71 -22.16
C GLY A 439 0.05 21.88 -23.33
N PRO A 440 1.35 22.06 -23.67
CA PRO A 440 1.97 21.46 -24.85
C PRO A 440 1.94 19.93 -24.86
N LYS A 441 1.56 19.34 -26.00
CA LYS A 441 1.43 17.88 -26.19
C LYS A 441 2.54 17.22 -27.00
N VAL A 442 3.49 18.01 -27.50
CA VAL A 442 4.59 17.56 -28.35
C VAL A 442 5.90 17.79 -27.60
N GLU A 443 6.77 16.78 -27.61
CA GLU A 443 8.10 16.86 -27.01
C GLU A 443 8.91 18.03 -27.62
N PRO A 444 9.39 19.00 -26.80
CA PRO A 444 10.26 20.06 -27.29
C PRO A 444 11.56 19.47 -27.86
N PRO A 445 12.06 19.95 -29.03
CA PRO A 445 13.30 19.45 -29.63
C PRO A 445 14.54 19.60 -28.74
N ASP A 446 14.49 20.48 -27.74
CA ASP A 446 15.54 20.76 -26.76
C ASP A 446 15.24 20.21 -25.36
N TRP A 447 14.28 19.28 -25.21
CA TRP A 447 13.88 18.72 -23.91
C TRP A 447 15.07 18.08 -23.19
N TRP A 448 15.74 17.08 -23.77
CA TRP A 448 16.86 16.41 -23.10
C TRP A 448 17.95 17.37 -22.61
N GLN A 449 18.30 18.40 -23.39
CA GLN A 449 19.28 19.42 -23.00
C GLN A 449 18.83 20.17 -21.73
N ARG A 450 17.55 20.56 -21.64
CA ARG A 450 16.96 21.18 -20.44
C ARG A 450 16.96 20.22 -19.26
N PHE A 451 16.62 18.94 -19.48
CA PHE A 451 16.61 17.92 -18.42
C PHE A 451 17.97 17.81 -17.75
N TRP A 452 19.03 17.61 -18.53
CA TRP A 452 20.37 17.39 -17.99
C TRP A 452 20.99 18.64 -17.36
N GLN A 453 20.64 19.84 -17.85
CA GLN A 453 20.95 21.07 -17.13
C GLN A 453 20.24 21.12 -15.77
N HIS A 454 18.93 20.89 -15.75
CA HIS A 454 18.11 20.93 -14.55
C HIS A 454 18.59 19.93 -13.46
N GLN A 455 19.05 18.74 -13.86
CA GLN A 455 19.65 17.76 -12.94
C GLN A 455 21.03 18.20 -12.40
N ARG A 456 21.92 18.73 -13.25
CA ARG A 456 23.24 19.23 -12.80
C ARG A 456 23.14 20.45 -11.90
N ASP A 457 22.21 21.38 -12.18
CA ASP A 457 21.96 22.55 -11.33
C ASP A 457 21.47 22.18 -9.93
N TRP A 458 20.92 20.98 -9.74
CA TRP A 458 20.59 20.42 -8.42
C TRP A 458 21.80 19.75 -7.78
N LEU A 459 22.53 18.89 -8.51
CA LEU A 459 23.77 18.26 -8.03
C LEU A 459 24.83 19.28 -7.57
N ASN A 460 24.88 20.46 -8.19
CA ASN A 460 25.82 21.54 -7.86
C ASN A 460 25.33 22.48 -6.71
N ARG A 461 24.17 22.20 -6.11
CA ARG A 461 23.60 22.98 -4.98
C ARG A 461 23.60 22.23 -3.64
N GLY A 462 23.96 20.96 -3.64
CA GLY A 462 24.33 20.18 -2.44
C GLY A 462 25.83 20.23 -2.20
#